data_AF-A0A3N5B188-F1
#
_entry.id   AF-A0A3N5B188-F1
#
_cell.length_a   1.000
_cell.length_b   1.000
_cell.length_c   1.000
_cell.angle_alpha   90.00
_cell.angle_beta   90.00
_cell.angle_gamma   90.00
#
_symmetry.space_group_name_H-M   'P 1'
#
loop_
_entity.id
_entity.type
_entity.pdbx_description
1 polymer ?
#
loop_
_entity_poly.entity_id
_entity_poly.type
_entity_poly.pdbx_seq_one_letter_code
_entity_poly.pdbx_strand_id
1 'polypeptide(L)'
;MEITADEMKKTIRKIYDRLDKVSPVDFDCGKLCGEICCVYDADDYHNEDLALYLLPGEELMYEDSDSYKLYYIDSSEIKYPHSWKGQIYLVKCINPPKCDRSIRPIQCRTFPLIPHLNKKGEFHLIFDESEFPYKCPIVQNHIKLNDDFIQVTYEIWSILIANPLVYDLVDMDSRMRDNRKTDYEIII
;
A
#
# COMPACT_ATOMS: atom_id res chain seq x y z
N MET A 1 18.34 19.00 -6.83
CA MET A 1 17.35 19.47 -7.82
C MET A 1 15.99 19.15 -7.24
N GLU A 2 15.19 20.17 -6.97
CA GLU A 2 13.80 19.98 -6.57
C GLU A 2 13.03 19.50 -7.80
N ILE A 3 12.33 18.37 -7.66
CA ILE A 3 11.45 17.78 -8.67
C ILE A 3 10.14 18.56 -8.67
N THR A 4 9.64 18.92 -9.85
CA THR A 4 8.34 19.61 -9.99
C THR A 4 7.17 18.67 -9.73
N ALA A 5 6.00 19.21 -9.38
CA ALA A 5 4.77 18.42 -9.19
C ALA A 5 4.40 17.63 -10.47
N ASP A 6 4.59 18.21 -11.65
CA ASP A 6 4.31 17.53 -12.93
C ASP A 6 5.27 16.37 -13.20
N GLU A 7 6.55 16.51 -12.85
CA GLU A 7 7.53 15.42 -12.93
C GLU A 7 7.22 14.32 -11.92
N MET A 8 6.72 14.67 -10.74
CA MET A 8 6.27 13.71 -9.73
C MET A 8 5.05 12.92 -10.22
N LYS A 9 4.00 13.61 -10.71
CA LYS A 9 2.82 12.97 -11.33
C LYS A 9 3.22 12.00 -12.44
N LYS A 10 4.17 12.39 -13.31
CA LYS A 10 4.68 11.51 -14.38
C LYS A 10 5.41 10.28 -13.83
N THR A 11 6.15 10.43 -12.74
CA THR A 11 6.87 9.32 -12.10
C THR A 11 5.89 8.32 -11.48
N ILE A 12 4.89 8.80 -10.76
CA ILE A 12 3.84 7.96 -10.16
C ILE A 12 3.02 7.24 -11.22
N ARG A 13 2.62 7.93 -12.30
CA ARG A 13 1.93 7.28 -13.43
C ARG A 13 2.74 6.13 -14.03
N LYS A 14 4.05 6.29 -14.20
CA LYS A 14 4.91 5.20 -14.67
C LYS A 14 4.93 4.01 -13.70
N ILE A 15 4.87 4.26 -12.39
CA ILE A 15 4.76 3.20 -11.38
C ILE A 15 3.40 2.50 -11.51
N TYR A 16 2.30 3.26 -11.59
CA TYR A 16 0.95 2.72 -11.79
C TYR A 16 0.88 1.87 -13.07
N ASP A 17 1.36 2.37 -14.20
CA ASP A 17 1.36 1.67 -15.49
C ASP A 17 2.14 0.36 -15.47
N ARG A 18 3.18 0.26 -14.64
CA ARG A 18 3.94 -0.99 -14.46
C ARG A 18 3.18 -1.99 -13.60
N LEU A 19 2.59 -1.52 -12.50
CA LEU A 19 1.81 -2.36 -11.59
C LEU A 19 0.48 -2.81 -12.22
N ASP A 20 -0.13 -2.01 -13.10
CA ASP A 20 -1.37 -2.36 -13.81
C ASP A 20 -1.21 -3.50 -14.84
N LYS A 21 0.04 -3.86 -15.17
CA LYS A 21 0.34 -4.97 -16.10
C LYS A 21 0.48 -6.32 -15.41
N VAL A 22 0.50 -6.35 -14.08
CA VAL A 22 0.68 -7.56 -13.28
C VAL A 22 -0.47 -7.72 -12.29
N SER A 23 -0.74 -8.95 -11.89
CA SER A 23 -1.79 -9.30 -10.94
C SER A 23 -1.29 -10.40 -10.01
N PRO A 24 -1.67 -10.42 -8.73
CA PRO A 24 -1.24 -11.48 -7.82
C PRO A 24 -1.63 -12.88 -8.31
N VAL A 25 -2.75 -12.99 -9.05
CA VAL A 25 -3.25 -14.23 -9.64
C VAL A 25 -3.90 -13.98 -11.00
N ASP A 26 -4.05 -15.01 -11.81
CA ASP A 26 -4.64 -14.97 -13.17
C ASP A 26 -6.18 -14.82 -13.21
N PHE A 27 -6.81 -14.62 -12.06
CA PHE A 27 -8.26 -14.48 -11.94
C PHE A 27 -8.62 -13.31 -11.01
N ASP A 28 -9.90 -12.95 -11.00
CA ASP A 28 -10.41 -11.92 -10.10
C ASP A 28 -10.46 -12.45 -8.65
N CYS A 29 -9.44 -12.15 -7.85
CA CYS A 29 -9.35 -12.57 -6.46
C CYS A 29 -10.45 -11.98 -5.58
N GLY A 30 -11.09 -10.89 -5.99
CA GLY A 30 -12.24 -10.30 -5.31
C GLY A 30 -13.41 -11.27 -5.21
N LYS A 31 -13.55 -12.20 -6.15
CA LYS A 31 -14.59 -13.24 -6.13
C LYS A 31 -14.43 -14.26 -5.00
N LEU A 32 -13.22 -14.40 -4.43
CA LEU A 32 -12.97 -15.32 -3.31
C LEU A 32 -13.56 -14.80 -2.00
N CYS A 33 -13.66 -13.48 -1.83
CA CYS A 33 -14.04 -12.85 -0.57
C CYS A 33 -15.15 -11.79 -0.71
N GLY A 34 -15.69 -11.59 -1.91
CA GLY A 34 -16.64 -10.50 -2.17
C GLY A 34 -16.00 -9.12 -2.07
N GLU A 35 -14.75 -8.97 -2.53
CA GLU A 35 -14.02 -7.69 -2.54
C GLU A 35 -13.82 -7.07 -1.15
N ILE A 36 -13.71 -7.90 -0.11
CA ILE A 36 -13.63 -7.45 1.30
C ILE A 36 -12.50 -6.43 1.54
N CYS A 37 -11.40 -6.50 0.79
CA CYS A 37 -10.31 -5.52 0.88
C CYS A 37 -10.67 -4.11 0.41
N CYS A 38 -11.80 -3.95 -0.28
CA CYS A 38 -12.36 -2.67 -0.70
C CYS A 38 -13.63 -2.31 0.07
N VAL A 39 -14.48 -3.31 0.37
CA VAL A 39 -15.83 -3.08 0.93
C VAL A 39 -15.94 -3.32 2.43
N TYR A 40 -14.82 -3.58 3.11
CA TYR A 40 -14.83 -3.72 4.56
C TYR A 40 -15.46 -2.47 5.18
N ASP A 41 -16.61 -2.67 5.83
CA ASP A 41 -17.35 -1.64 6.54
C ASP A 41 -17.32 -1.97 8.03
N ALA A 42 -16.94 -1.00 8.85
CA ALA A 42 -16.49 -1.18 10.23
C ALA A 42 -17.65 -1.27 11.23
N ASP A 43 -18.73 -1.99 10.89
CA ASP A 43 -19.90 -2.14 11.77
C ASP A 43 -19.55 -2.80 13.13
N ASP A 44 -18.42 -3.51 13.23
CA ASP A 44 -17.93 -4.12 14.47
C ASP A 44 -16.81 -3.32 15.20
N TYR A 45 -16.21 -2.30 14.56
CA TYR A 45 -15.05 -1.58 15.12
C TYR A 45 -15.13 -0.07 14.84
N HIS A 46 -15.63 0.67 15.83
CA HIS A 46 -15.38 2.11 16.03
C HIS A 46 -15.51 3.07 14.82
N ASN A 47 -16.37 2.79 13.83
CA ASN A 47 -16.73 3.74 12.75
C ASN A 47 -15.52 4.35 12.00
N GLU A 48 -14.45 3.58 11.77
CA GLU A 48 -13.35 4.04 10.94
C GLU A 48 -13.53 3.54 9.50
N ASP A 49 -13.78 4.49 8.59
CA ASP A 49 -13.82 4.25 7.16
C ASP A 49 -12.49 3.66 6.64
N LEU A 50 -12.54 2.66 5.76
CA LEU A 50 -11.34 2.14 5.09
C LEU A 50 -10.65 3.23 4.27
N ALA A 51 -9.49 3.70 4.75
CA ALA A 51 -8.63 4.67 4.09
C ALA A 51 -7.22 4.11 3.92
N LEU A 52 -6.52 4.57 2.88
CA LEU A 52 -5.17 4.14 2.56
C LEU A 52 -4.21 5.31 2.71
N TYR A 53 -3.10 5.07 3.39
CA TYR A 53 -2.00 6.02 3.47
C TYR A 53 -1.32 6.14 2.11
N LEU A 54 -1.07 7.36 1.67
CA LEU A 54 -0.42 7.64 0.40
C LEU A 54 1.09 7.74 0.58
N LEU A 55 1.84 7.26 -0.40
CA LEU A 55 3.28 7.49 -0.48
C LEU A 55 3.57 8.93 -0.93
N PRO A 56 4.77 9.48 -0.66
CA PRO A 56 5.10 10.87 -1.01
C PRO A 56 4.85 11.17 -2.50
N GLY A 57 4.02 12.17 -2.78
CA GLY A 57 3.67 12.63 -4.11
C GLY A 57 2.42 11.97 -4.70
N GLU A 58 1.98 10.84 -4.14
CA GLU A 58 0.83 10.08 -4.65
C GLU A 58 -0.49 10.86 -4.52
N GLU A 59 -0.58 11.78 -3.55
CA GLU A 59 -1.70 12.72 -3.37
C GLU A 59 -2.01 13.55 -4.63
N LEU A 60 -0.98 13.83 -5.43
CA LEU A 60 -1.09 14.60 -6.68
C LEU A 60 -1.96 13.88 -7.73
N MET A 61 -2.21 12.59 -7.57
CA MET A 61 -3.08 11.81 -8.45
C MET A 61 -4.58 12.00 -8.16
N TYR A 62 -4.93 12.66 -7.05
CA TYR A 62 -6.32 12.73 -6.56
C TYR A 62 -6.91 14.15 -6.50
N GLU A 63 -6.15 15.18 -6.90
CA GLU A 63 -6.58 16.59 -6.82
C GLU A 63 -7.93 16.86 -7.53
N ASP A 64 -8.20 16.17 -8.64
CA ASP A 64 -9.42 16.33 -9.46
C ASP A 64 -10.25 15.03 -9.56
N SER A 65 -10.15 14.15 -8.57
CA SER A 65 -10.80 12.83 -8.63
C SER A 65 -12.22 12.84 -8.05
N ASP A 66 -13.21 12.47 -8.88
CA ASP A 66 -14.60 12.24 -8.44
C ASP A 66 -14.83 10.86 -7.78
N SER A 67 -13.83 9.97 -7.83
CA SER A 67 -13.95 8.58 -7.36
C SER A 67 -13.36 8.34 -5.96
N TYR A 68 -12.50 9.26 -5.54
CA TYR A 68 -11.74 9.19 -4.30
C TYR A 68 -11.81 10.52 -3.57
N LYS A 69 -11.86 10.44 -2.24
CA LYS A 69 -11.78 11.61 -1.37
C LYS A 69 -10.41 11.63 -0.69
N LEU A 70 -9.67 12.71 -0.91
CA LEU A 70 -8.35 12.96 -0.33
C LEU A 70 -8.48 13.69 1.00
N TYR A 71 -7.70 13.26 1.98
CA TYR A 71 -7.59 13.88 3.31
C TYR A 71 -6.15 13.90 3.75
N TYR A 72 -5.86 14.61 4.83
CA TYR A 72 -4.57 14.55 5.50
C TYR A 72 -4.72 14.55 7.01
N ILE A 73 -3.71 14.00 7.67
CA ILE A 73 -3.49 14.09 9.11
C ILE A 73 -2.12 14.73 9.30
N ASP A 74 -1.97 15.60 10.29
CA ASP A 74 -0.64 16.14 10.60
C ASP A 74 0.22 15.05 11.28
N SER A 75 1.46 14.92 10.83
CA SER A 75 2.43 13.95 11.39
C SER A 75 2.68 14.10 12.90
N SER A 76 2.37 15.25 13.50
CA SER A 76 2.45 15.47 14.95
C SER A 76 1.26 14.90 15.73
N GLU A 77 0.15 14.57 15.06
CA GLU A 77 -1.07 14.05 15.68
C GLU A 77 -1.07 12.52 15.84
N ILE A 78 -0.22 11.82 15.08
CA ILE A 78 -0.16 10.36 15.07
C ILE A 78 1.27 9.85 15.25
N LYS A 79 1.39 8.57 15.62
CA LYS A 79 2.69 7.91 15.65
C LYS A 79 3.14 7.63 14.22
N TYR A 80 4.13 8.37 13.74
CA TYR A 80 4.72 8.24 12.40
C TYR A 80 6.24 8.46 12.47
N PRO A 81 7.04 8.09 11.44
CA PRO A 81 8.48 8.31 11.47
C PRO A 81 8.83 9.77 11.70
N HIS A 82 9.78 10.03 12.60
CA HIS A 82 10.17 11.40 12.96
C HIS A 82 10.73 12.22 11.79
N SER A 83 11.23 11.56 10.75
CA SER A 83 11.70 12.20 9.52
C SER A 83 10.57 12.77 8.67
N TRP A 84 9.35 12.25 8.80
CA TRP A 84 8.18 12.80 8.13
C TRP A 84 7.73 14.07 8.83
N LYS A 85 7.58 15.16 8.06
CA LYS A 85 7.17 16.47 8.56
C LYS A 85 5.98 16.97 7.77
N GLY A 86 5.00 17.52 8.48
CA GLY A 86 3.79 18.09 7.89
C GLY A 86 2.72 17.03 7.63
N GLN A 87 2.13 17.10 6.44
CA GLN A 87 0.92 16.35 6.10
C GLN A 87 1.24 14.91 5.70
N ILE A 88 0.43 13.98 6.22
CA ILE A 88 0.35 12.59 5.79
C ILE A 88 -0.97 12.47 5.07
N TYR A 89 -0.93 12.17 3.76
CA TYR A 89 -2.14 12.08 2.96
C TYR A 89 -2.74 10.69 3.03
N LEU A 90 -4.07 10.64 3.05
CA LEU A 90 -4.85 9.42 2.96
C LEU A 90 -5.91 9.57 1.88
N VAL A 91 -6.28 8.45 1.27
CA VAL A 91 -7.35 8.41 0.29
C VAL A 91 -8.41 7.39 0.67
N LYS A 92 -9.67 7.76 0.46
CA LYS A 92 -10.85 6.90 0.62
C LYS A 92 -11.56 6.75 -0.72
N CYS A 93 -11.97 5.53 -1.08
CA CYS A 93 -12.92 5.34 -2.17
C CYS A 93 -14.30 5.88 -1.77
N ILE A 94 -14.92 6.71 -2.62
CA ILE A 94 -16.22 7.33 -2.34
C ILE A 94 -17.37 6.31 -2.40
N ASN A 95 -17.26 5.31 -3.27
CA ASN A 95 -18.29 4.29 -3.50
C ASN A 95 -17.67 2.89 -3.65
N PRO A 96 -17.18 2.28 -2.56
CA PRO A 96 -16.57 0.96 -2.65
C PRO A 96 -17.56 -0.10 -3.16
N PRO A 97 -17.13 -1.09 -3.97
CA PRO A 97 -15.79 -1.28 -4.55
C PRO A 97 -15.61 -0.60 -5.92
N LYS A 98 -16.50 0.34 -6.29
CA LYS A 98 -16.62 0.93 -7.63
C LYS A 98 -15.72 2.16 -7.85
N CYS A 99 -14.55 2.20 -7.22
CA CYS A 99 -13.58 3.24 -7.51
C CYS A 99 -12.97 3.11 -8.90
N ASP A 100 -12.45 4.23 -9.43
CA ASP A 100 -11.59 4.23 -10.60
C ASP A 100 -10.31 3.44 -10.29
N ARG A 101 -10.21 2.25 -10.89
CA ARG A 101 -9.10 1.33 -10.66
C ARG A 101 -7.79 1.84 -11.25
N SER A 102 -7.83 2.76 -12.23
CA SER A 102 -6.65 3.30 -12.92
C SER A 102 -5.81 4.24 -12.05
N ILE A 103 -6.41 4.77 -10.98
CA ILE A 103 -5.72 5.62 -10.00
C ILE A 103 -5.73 5.02 -8.59
N ARG A 104 -5.84 3.70 -8.44
CA ARG A 104 -5.67 3.05 -7.12
C ARG A 104 -4.26 3.34 -6.56
N PRO A 105 -4.12 3.52 -5.23
CA PRO A 105 -2.82 3.68 -4.61
C PRO A 105 -1.89 2.48 -4.82
N ILE A 106 -0.58 2.71 -4.76
CA ILE A 106 0.49 1.70 -4.85
C ILE A 106 0.23 0.56 -3.87
N GLN A 107 -0.14 0.85 -2.63
CA GLN A 107 -0.40 -0.19 -1.62
C GLN A 107 -1.53 -1.14 -2.05
N CYS A 108 -2.61 -0.63 -2.67
CA CYS A 108 -3.67 -1.47 -3.24
C CYS A 108 -3.23 -2.30 -4.44
N ARG A 109 -2.17 -1.86 -5.14
CA ARG A 109 -1.65 -2.51 -6.34
C ARG A 109 -0.65 -3.60 -6.00
N THR A 110 0.09 -3.44 -4.91
CA THR A 110 1.09 -4.41 -4.46
C THR A 110 0.52 -5.44 -3.49
N PHE A 111 -0.68 -5.21 -2.93
CA PHE A 111 -1.38 -6.20 -2.11
C PHE A 111 -1.55 -7.55 -2.86
N PRO A 112 -1.26 -8.71 -2.23
CA PRO A 112 -1.07 -8.93 -0.79
C PRO A 112 0.39 -8.86 -0.33
N LEU A 113 1.28 -8.20 -1.07
CA LEU A 113 2.69 -8.03 -0.71
C LEU A 113 2.96 -6.64 -0.15
N ILE A 114 3.75 -6.61 0.93
CA ILE A 114 4.22 -5.39 1.56
C ILE A 114 5.75 -5.41 1.72
N PRO A 115 6.41 -4.24 1.73
CA PRO A 115 7.83 -4.15 1.93
C PRO A 115 8.19 -4.41 3.40
N HIS A 116 9.34 -5.04 3.63
CA HIS A 116 9.87 -5.26 4.96
C HIS A 116 11.40 -5.13 4.98
N LEU A 117 11.93 -4.47 6.01
CA LEU A 117 13.35 -4.34 6.26
C LEU A 117 13.73 -5.20 7.46
N ASN A 118 14.56 -6.22 7.21
CA ASN A 118 15.02 -7.09 8.29
C ASN A 118 15.98 -6.34 9.24
N LYS A 119 16.49 -7.01 10.28
CA LYS A 119 17.38 -6.38 11.29
C LYS A 119 18.72 -5.88 10.74
N LYS A 120 19.13 -6.33 9.55
CA LYS A 120 20.34 -5.87 8.85
C LYS A 120 20.04 -4.72 7.88
N GLY A 121 18.77 -4.33 7.74
CA GLY A 121 18.33 -3.34 6.75
C GLY A 121 18.20 -3.92 5.33
N GLU A 122 18.16 -5.24 5.18
CA GLU A 122 17.94 -5.87 3.87
C GLU A 122 16.44 -5.85 3.55
N PHE A 123 16.11 -5.42 2.32
CA PHE A 123 14.74 -5.31 1.83
C PHE A 123 14.22 -6.65 1.32
N HIS A 124 13.02 -6.99 1.78
CA HIS A 124 12.25 -8.16 1.39
C HIS A 124 10.80 -7.79 1.08
N LEU A 125 10.14 -8.63 0.27
CA LEU A 125 8.68 -8.67 0.26
C LEU A 125 8.19 -9.78 1.17
N ILE A 126 7.14 -9.47 1.92
CA ILE A 126 6.43 -10.43 2.77
C ILE A 126 4.94 -10.37 2.44
N PHE A 127 4.19 -11.40 2.84
CA PHE A 127 2.74 -11.29 2.85
C PHE A 127 2.28 -10.23 3.85
N ASP A 128 1.26 -9.49 3.44
CA ASP A 128 0.56 -8.57 4.30
C ASP A 128 -0.33 -9.36 5.28
N GLU A 129 0.25 -9.67 6.42
CA GLU A 129 -0.45 -10.21 7.58
C GLU A 129 -0.86 -9.11 8.57
N SER A 130 -0.81 -7.83 8.16
CA SER A 130 -1.29 -6.75 9.02
C SER A 130 -2.74 -7.02 9.43
N GLU A 131 -3.08 -6.51 10.62
CA GLU A 131 -4.35 -6.73 11.33
C GLU A 131 -5.52 -6.05 10.63
N PHE A 132 -5.68 -6.27 9.32
CA PHE A 132 -6.95 -6.06 8.69
C PHE A 132 -7.97 -6.94 9.43
N PRO A 133 -9.16 -6.41 9.70
CA PRO A 133 -10.25 -7.14 10.34
C PRO A 133 -10.81 -8.29 9.48
N TYR A 134 -10.21 -8.55 8.31
CA TYR A 134 -10.52 -9.63 7.40
C TYR A 134 -9.26 -10.44 7.06
N LYS A 135 -9.46 -11.70 6.64
CA LYS A 135 -8.38 -12.55 6.14
C LYS A 135 -8.44 -12.64 4.63
N CYS A 136 -7.34 -12.33 3.95
CA CYS A 136 -7.22 -12.50 2.51
C CYS A 136 -7.16 -14.00 2.15
N PRO A 137 -8.04 -14.52 1.27
CA PRO A 137 -8.00 -15.92 0.87
C PRO A 137 -6.72 -16.34 0.13
N ILE A 138 -6.01 -15.41 -0.51
CA ILE A 138 -4.71 -15.69 -1.15
C ILE A 138 -3.68 -16.07 -0.09
N VAL A 139 -3.54 -15.22 0.94
CA VAL A 139 -2.59 -15.43 2.04
C VAL A 139 -3.00 -16.65 2.87
N GLN A 140 -4.27 -16.71 3.31
CA GLN A 140 -4.76 -17.79 4.18
C GLN A 140 -4.61 -19.18 3.55
N ASN A 141 -4.92 -19.31 2.26
CA ASN A 141 -4.87 -20.60 1.57
C ASN A 141 -3.53 -20.86 0.86
N HIS A 142 -2.52 -20.00 1.07
CA HIS A 142 -1.21 -20.08 0.44
C HIS A 142 -1.31 -20.25 -1.08
N ILE A 143 -2.20 -19.46 -1.70
CA ILE A 143 -2.36 -19.48 -3.16
C ILE A 143 -1.08 -18.93 -3.78
N LYS A 144 -0.45 -19.72 -4.66
CA LYS A 144 0.76 -19.30 -5.35
C LYS A 144 0.48 -18.00 -6.13
N LEU A 145 1.30 -16.97 -5.86
CA LEU A 145 1.27 -15.73 -6.63
C LEU A 145 1.94 -15.90 -8.00
N ASN A 146 1.56 -15.05 -8.94
CA ASN A 146 2.25 -14.96 -10.23
C ASN A 146 3.69 -14.43 -10.04
N ASP A 147 4.65 -15.05 -10.71
CA ASP A 147 6.08 -14.75 -10.54
C ASP A 147 6.41 -13.33 -11.05
N ASP A 148 5.73 -12.85 -12.10
CA ASP A 148 5.89 -11.49 -12.64
C ASP A 148 5.37 -10.42 -11.69
N PHE A 149 4.28 -10.69 -10.98
CA PHE A 149 3.75 -9.82 -9.94
C PHE A 149 4.72 -9.66 -8.78
N ILE A 150 5.33 -10.75 -8.30
CA ILE A 150 6.36 -10.68 -7.25
C ILE A 150 7.53 -9.82 -7.72
N GLN A 151 8.05 -10.10 -8.92
CA GLN A 151 9.23 -9.41 -9.45
C GLN A 151 8.98 -7.91 -9.69
N VAL A 152 7.86 -7.55 -10.33
CA VAL A 152 7.53 -6.14 -10.59
C VAL A 152 7.27 -5.40 -9.28
N THR A 153 6.57 -6.02 -8.34
CA THR A 153 6.35 -5.45 -6.99
C THR A 153 7.68 -5.20 -6.28
N TYR A 154 8.62 -6.15 -6.34
CA TYR A 154 9.94 -6.02 -5.70
C TYR A 154 10.75 -4.87 -6.31
N GLU A 155 10.76 -4.77 -7.63
CA GLU A 155 11.46 -3.70 -8.34
C GLU A 155 10.86 -2.31 -8.05
N ILE A 156 9.54 -2.21 -8.00
CA ILE A 156 8.86 -0.95 -7.67
C ILE A 156 9.16 -0.54 -6.23
N TRP A 157 9.04 -1.45 -5.26
CA TRP A 157 9.38 -1.13 -3.88
C TRP A 157 10.85 -0.80 -3.70
N SER A 158 11.77 -1.47 -4.41
CA SER A 158 13.20 -1.13 -4.43
C SER A 158 13.47 0.30 -4.87
N ILE A 159 12.69 0.81 -5.84
CA ILE A 159 12.75 2.22 -6.27
C ILE A 159 12.15 3.14 -5.21
N LEU A 160 11.00 2.77 -4.64
CA LEU A 160 10.28 3.59 -3.65
C LEU A 160 11.09 3.76 -2.36
N ILE A 161 11.70 2.70 -1.83
CA ILE A 161 12.53 2.76 -0.60
C ILE A 161 13.83 3.53 -0.79
N ALA A 162 14.22 3.88 -2.02
CA ALA A 162 15.33 4.81 -2.24
C ALA A 162 14.98 6.25 -1.79
N ASN A 163 13.69 6.56 -1.62
CA ASN A 163 13.25 7.78 -0.94
C ASN A 163 13.38 7.61 0.59
N PRO A 164 14.16 8.45 1.29
CA PRO A 164 14.36 8.34 2.74
C PRO A 164 13.07 8.34 3.56
N LEU A 165 12.04 9.10 3.16
CA LEU A 165 10.76 9.13 3.88
C LEU A 165 10.04 7.78 3.78
N VAL A 166 10.10 7.14 2.61
CA VAL A 166 9.53 5.81 2.41
C VAL A 166 10.35 4.75 3.14
N TYR A 167 11.68 4.85 3.10
CA TYR A 167 12.56 3.95 3.85
C TYR A 167 12.24 3.97 5.34
N ASP A 168 12.16 5.16 5.94
CA ASP A 168 11.91 5.31 7.38
C ASP A 168 10.51 4.82 7.77
N LEU A 169 9.52 4.99 6.89
CA LEU A 169 8.18 4.41 7.05
C LEU A 169 8.23 2.88 7.05
N VAL A 170 8.88 2.28 6.06
CA VAL A 170 9.02 0.83 5.95
C VAL A 170 9.81 0.27 7.13
N ASP A 171 10.88 0.95 7.59
CA ASP A 171 11.64 0.51 8.76
C ASP A 171 10.76 0.55 10.01
N MET A 172 10.05 1.67 10.26
CA MET A 172 9.15 1.78 11.41
C MET A 172 8.10 0.66 11.43
N ASP A 173 7.43 0.40 10.29
CA ASP A 173 6.44 -0.68 10.18
C ASP A 173 7.07 -2.06 10.38
N SER A 174 8.28 -2.26 9.86
CA SER A 174 9.05 -3.50 10.04
C SER A 174 9.41 -3.74 11.50
N ARG A 175 9.87 -2.71 12.22
CA ARG A 175 10.13 -2.81 13.67
C ARG A 175 8.86 -3.04 14.46
N MET A 176 7.74 -2.44 14.05
CA MET A 176 6.45 -2.69 14.69
C MET A 176 6.02 -4.15 14.53
N ARG A 177 6.17 -4.75 13.34
CA ARG A 177 5.91 -6.18 13.12
C ARG A 177 6.85 -7.07 13.96
N ASP A 178 8.16 -6.83 13.90
CA ASP A 178 9.16 -7.60 14.67
C ASP A 178 8.86 -7.58 16.18
N ASN A 179 8.44 -6.42 16.72
CA ASN A 179 8.15 -6.26 18.14
C ASN A 179 6.87 -6.98 18.60
N ARG A 180 5.90 -7.19 17.69
CA ARG A 180 4.69 -7.98 17.98
C ARG A 180 4.96 -9.48 18.01
N LYS A 181 6.14 -9.93 17.57
CA LYS A 181 6.49 -11.35 17.38
C LYS A 181 5.52 -12.08 16.45
N THR A 182 4.97 -11.35 15.48
CA THR A 182 4.20 -11.93 14.39
C THR A 182 5.17 -12.64 13.46
N ASP A 183 4.98 -13.94 13.24
CA ASP A 183 5.71 -14.65 12.19
C ASP A 183 5.26 -14.10 10.84
N TYR A 184 6.18 -13.98 9.87
CA TYR A 184 5.86 -13.56 8.51
C TYR A 184 6.66 -14.39 7.50
N GLU A 185 6.04 -14.66 6.36
CA GLU A 185 6.69 -15.37 5.26
C GLU A 185 7.45 -14.40 4.34
N ILE A 186 8.74 -14.66 4.12
CA ILE A 186 9.55 -13.94 3.12
C ILE A 186 9.31 -14.56 1.75
N ILE A 187 8.92 -13.72 0.80
CA ILE A 187 8.63 -14.11 -0.59
C ILE A 187 9.86 -13.93 -1.48
N ILE A 188 10.59 -12.82 -1.29
CA ILE A 188 11.83 -12.48 -2.01
C ILE A 188 12.69 -11.54 -1.16
#